data_AF-A0AAQ3G523-F1
#
_entry.id   AF-A0AAQ3G523-F1
#
_cell.length_a   1.000
_cell.length_b   1.000
_cell.length_c   1.000
_cell.angle_alpha   90.00
_cell.angle_beta   90.00
_cell.angle_gamma   90.00
#
_symmetry.space_group_name_H-M   'P 1'
#
loop_
_entity.id
_entity.type
_entity.pdbx_description
1 polymer ?
#
loop_
_entity_poly.entity_id
_entity_poly.type
_entity_poly.pdbx_seq_one_letter_code
_entity_poly.pdbx_strand_id
1 'polypeptide(L)'
;MLFSTQSAFDTFARNIHTAASDAFSLSRSKLNEALAHGYGFRTYASLCASLKQGPLDNASTFDHAVFLNSMADLEGWTKASMLGVLVEGHTFDIEIAKWPVGTPRRNQPGDLEASYHVVLNVSEADGKKAQGLTPFTLPVFAETMTDEKFRVDSAPTYRVTEGLYVSRFRKGTQTLRASIADGRWGGEAFIYGTEEQLDDSRSLKKIKSSMVKSALPSVSKRVVCDVYHPDQYHPNARRIEIVLGAQVLEFLGSSPLHFQIPAMAERFFVMDDGRSNTEGLGVIVDGFWGAAVNSNGVDEDENSTPLEEVRVRMQIAVESSLSQLGFNRHRS
;
A
#
# COMPACT_ATOMS: atom_id res chain seq x y z
N MET A 1 19.06 6.60 4.31
CA MET A 1 19.88 7.38 3.36
C MET A 1 20.31 8.66 4.04
N LEU A 2 21.61 8.96 4.02
CA LEU A 2 22.15 10.24 4.50
C LEU A 2 22.40 11.16 3.30
N PHE A 3 21.99 12.42 3.41
CA PHE A 3 22.20 13.42 2.37
C PHE A 3 23.34 14.34 2.74
N SER A 4 24.30 14.48 1.82
CA SER A 4 25.45 15.38 1.96
C SER A 4 25.18 16.80 1.46
N THR A 5 24.12 17.00 0.67
CA THR A 5 23.77 18.30 0.07
C THR A 5 22.26 18.46 -0.10
N GLN A 6 21.81 19.72 -0.17
CA GLN A 6 20.43 20.05 -0.55
C GLN A 6 20.07 19.50 -1.95
N SER A 7 20.98 19.57 -2.92
CA SER A 7 20.75 19.09 -4.28
C SER A 7 20.47 17.58 -4.34
N ALA A 8 21.18 16.79 -3.52
CA ALA A 8 20.95 15.35 -3.40
C ALA A 8 19.56 15.04 -2.82
N PHE A 9 19.16 15.74 -1.75
CA PHE A 9 17.82 15.63 -1.19
C PHE A 9 16.74 16.02 -2.21
N ASP A 10 16.89 17.16 -2.89
CA ASP A 10 15.91 17.65 -3.86
C ASP A 10 15.75 16.72 -5.06
N THR A 11 16.83 16.05 -5.45
CA THR A 11 16.82 15.02 -6.49
C THR A 11 16.08 13.77 -6.02
N PHE A 12 16.33 13.31 -4.80
CA PHE A 12 15.61 12.18 -4.21
C PHE A 12 14.10 12.47 -4.12
N ALA A 13 13.71 13.60 -3.55
CA ALA A 13 12.31 14.00 -3.44
C ALA A 13 11.64 14.16 -4.82
N ARG A 14 12.37 14.70 -5.82
CA ARG A 14 11.88 14.78 -7.20
C ARG A 14 11.63 13.40 -7.80
N ASN A 15 12.52 12.44 -7.59
CA ASN A 15 12.36 11.09 -8.14
C ASN A 15 11.13 10.39 -7.56
N ILE A 16 10.89 10.51 -6.25
CA ILE A 16 9.67 10.00 -5.60
C ILE A 16 8.44 10.70 -6.20
N HIS A 17 8.48 12.03 -6.32
CA HIS A 17 7.37 12.81 -6.87
C HIS A 17 7.02 12.40 -8.30
N THR A 18 8.03 12.25 -9.17
CA THR A 18 7.84 11.80 -10.56
C THR A 18 7.23 10.40 -10.59
N ALA A 19 7.80 9.44 -9.86
CA ALA A 19 7.29 8.07 -9.83
C ALA A 19 5.83 7.98 -9.36
N ALA A 20 5.47 8.76 -8.32
CA ALA A 20 4.10 8.81 -7.81
C ALA A 20 3.13 9.52 -8.77
N SER A 21 3.57 10.59 -9.43
CA SER A 21 2.71 11.47 -10.25
C SER A 21 2.10 10.76 -11.46
N ASP A 22 2.75 9.71 -11.95
CA ASP A 22 2.23 8.89 -13.04
C ASP A 22 1.00 8.05 -12.64
N ALA A 23 0.80 7.82 -11.34
CA ALA A 23 -0.30 7.02 -10.80
C ALA A 23 -1.32 7.85 -10.00
N PHE A 24 -0.92 8.94 -9.33
CA PHE A 24 -1.81 9.79 -8.55
C PHE A 24 -1.27 11.20 -8.36
N SER A 25 -2.16 12.16 -8.13
CA SER A 25 -1.77 13.54 -7.85
C SER A 25 -1.06 13.66 -6.50
N LEU A 26 0.11 14.30 -6.49
CA LEU A 26 0.91 14.54 -5.29
C LEU A 26 1.49 15.96 -5.32
N SER A 27 1.38 16.72 -4.22
CA SER A 27 2.09 17.99 -4.10
C SER A 27 3.54 17.76 -3.73
N ARG A 28 4.46 18.32 -4.53
CA ARG A 28 5.89 18.28 -4.24
C ARG A 28 6.26 19.04 -2.95
N SER A 29 5.57 20.15 -2.66
CA SER A 29 5.84 20.89 -1.42
C SER A 29 5.47 20.09 -0.18
N LYS A 30 4.31 19.43 -0.19
CA LYS A 30 3.84 18.58 0.93
C LYS A 30 4.72 17.34 1.10
N LEU A 31 5.15 16.72 -0.01
CA LEU A 31 6.14 15.64 0.03
C LEU A 31 7.45 16.10 0.69
N ASN A 32 7.98 17.27 0.29
CA ASN A 32 9.22 17.81 0.87
C ASN A 32 9.08 18.06 2.39
N GLU A 33 7.95 18.62 2.84
CA GLU A 33 7.68 18.82 4.27
C GLU A 33 7.62 17.49 5.02
N ALA A 34 6.89 16.49 4.50
CA ALA A 34 6.82 15.18 5.13
C ALA A 34 8.18 14.46 5.20
N LEU A 35 8.97 14.53 4.12
CA LEU A 35 10.34 14.01 4.11
C LEU A 35 11.20 14.71 5.17
N ALA A 36 11.09 16.03 5.29
CA ALA A 36 11.81 16.79 6.31
C ALA A 36 11.42 16.36 7.73
N HIS A 37 10.13 16.16 8.00
CA HIS A 37 9.64 15.60 9.27
C HIS A 37 10.25 14.23 9.55
N GLY A 38 10.31 13.33 8.55
CA GLY A 38 10.96 12.02 8.68
C GLY A 38 12.45 12.12 9.04
N TYR A 39 13.15 13.16 8.60
CA TYR A 39 14.54 13.43 9.02
C TYR A 39 14.67 14.15 10.37
N GLY A 40 13.56 14.36 11.10
CA GLY A 40 13.53 15.02 12.41
C GLY A 40 13.50 16.55 12.34
N PHE A 41 13.27 17.12 11.17
CA PHE A 41 13.16 18.58 10.99
C PHE A 41 11.70 19.03 11.05
N ARG A 42 11.45 20.20 11.63
CA ARG A 42 10.09 20.75 11.73
C ARG A 42 9.56 21.26 10.38
N THR A 43 10.45 21.66 9.47
CA THR A 43 10.09 22.14 8.13
C THR A 43 11.17 21.80 7.12
N TYR A 44 10.80 21.73 5.84
CA TYR A 44 11.74 21.60 4.73
C TYR A 44 12.77 22.74 4.70
N ALA A 45 12.36 23.97 5.02
CA ALA A 45 13.29 25.10 5.11
C ALA A 45 14.38 24.88 6.19
N SER A 46 14.02 24.30 7.35
CA SER A 46 14.99 23.99 8.40
C SER A 46 15.96 22.88 8.00
N LEU A 47 15.48 21.86 7.28
CA LEU A 47 16.32 20.82 6.68
C LEU A 47 17.32 21.44 5.69
N CYS A 48 16.86 22.30 4.77
CA CYS A 48 17.75 22.97 3.82
C CYS A 48 18.80 23.84 4.51
N ALA A 49 18.45 24.52 5.61
CA ALA A 49 19.41 25.32 6.38
C ALA A 49 20.50 24.44 7.00
N SER A 50 20.14 23.27 7.53
CA SER A 50 21.09 22.29 8.07
C SER A 50 22.01 21.72 6.98
N LEU A 51 21.46 21.32 5.83
CA LEU A 51 22.24 20.81 4.68
C LEU A 51 23.23 21.82 4.09
N LYS A 52 23.04 23.13 4.34
CA LYS A 52 24.01 24.17 3.96
C LYS A 52 25.19 24.26 4.92
N GLN A 53 25.02 23.82 6.17
CA GLN A 53 26.06 23.84 7.20
C GLN A 53 26.92 22.57 7.16
N GLY A 54 26.42 21.49 6.58
CA GLY A 54 27.14 20.24 6.37
C GLY A 54 26.19 19.09 6.07
N PRO A 55 26.72 17.86 5.88
CA PRO A 55 25.91 16.66 5.78
C PRO A 55 25.01 16.48 7.00
N LEU A 56 23.87 15.81 6.79
CA LEU A 56 23.04 15.36 7.90
C LEU A 56 23.85 14.47 8.83
N ASP A 57 23.75 14.70 10.14
CA ASP A 57 24.41 13.89 11.16
C ASP A 57 23.94 12.43 11.02
N ASN A 58 24.85 11.47 11.22
CA ASN A 58 24.51 10.05 11.29
C ASN A 58 23.44 9.76 12.37
N ALA A 59 23.32 10.62 13.39
CA ALA A 59 22.26 10.56 14.38
C ALA A 59 20.85 10.89 13.82
N SER A 60 20.74 11.58 12.68
CA SER A 60 19.48 11.92 12.01
C SER A 60 19.01 10.80 11.06
N THR A 61 18.63 9.67 11.66
CA THR A 61 18.09 8.53 10.92
C THR A 61 16.64 8.81 10.51
N PHE A 62 16.29 8.48 9.27
CA PHE A 62 14.95 8.69 8.74
C PHE A 62 13.89 7.85 9.50
N ASP A 63 12.93 8.52 10.13
CA ASP A 63 11.82 7.92 10.86
C ASP A 63 10.60 7.72 9.94
N HIS A 64 10.30 6.46 9.63
CA HIS A 64 9.18 6.08 8.76
C HIS A 64 7.82 6.38 9.40
N ALA A 65 7.67 6.23 10.72
CA ALA A 65 6.40 6.51 11.40
C ALA A 65 6.06 8.00 11.32
N VAL A 66 7.05 8.86 11.56
CA VAL A 66 6.89 10.32 11.45
C VAL A 66 6.57 10.74 10.02
N PHE A 67 7.25 10.15 9.04
CA PHE A 67 6.95 10.40 7.62
C PHE A 67 5.53 9.99 7.23
N LEU A 68 5.11 8.75 7.58
CA LEU A 68 3.79 8.23 7.26
C LEU A 68 2.68 9.09 7.90
N ASN A 69 2.85 9.48 9.17
CA ASN A 69 1.91 10.35 9.86
C ASN A 69 1.82 11.72 9.18
N SER A 70 2.96 12.34 8.86
CA SER A 70 2.99 13.63 8.15
C SER A 70 2.34 13.56 6.77
N MET A 71 2.59 12.49 6.01
CA MET A 71 1.98 12.28 4.70
C MET A 71 0.46 12.09 4.80
N ALA A 72 -0.01 11.33 5.79
CA ALA A 72 -1.44 11.15 6.04
C ALA A 72 -2.13 12.49 6.31
N ASP A 73 -1.53 13.33 7.17
CA ASP A 73 -2.07 14.65 7.52
C ASP A 73 -2.07 15.62 6.32
N LEU A 74 -1.01 15.61 5.52
CA LEU A 74 -0.84 16.59 4.43
C LEU A 74 -1.54 16.21 3.13
N GLU A 75 -1.58 14.92 2.79
CA GLU A 75 -1.97 14.40 1.47
C GLU A 75 -3.04 13.29 1.52
N GLY A 76 -3.38 12.80 2.72
CA GLY A 76 -4.40 11.80 2.97
C GLY A 76 -3.85 10.38 3.15
N TRP A 77 -4.59 9.56 3.90
CA TRP A 77 -4.23 8.20 4.32
C TRP A 77 -3.85 7.28 3.15
N THR A 78 -4.64 7.26 2.07
CA THR A 78 -4.40 6.37 0.93
C THR A 78 -2.99 6.50 0.34
N LYS A 79 -2.41 7.70 0.36
CA LYS A 79 -1.09 7.96 -0.25
C LYS A 79 0.07 7.60 0.68
N ALA A 80 -0.13 7.65 1.99
CA ALA A 80 0.95 7.49 2.97
C ALA A 80 1.72 6.17 2.78
N SER A 81 1.04 5.02 2.78
CA SER A 81 1.73 3.72 2.64
C SER A 81 2.45 3.55 1.30
N MET A 82 1.87 4.04 0.19
CA MET A 82 2.53 3.98 -1.11
C MET A 82 3.84 4.77 -1.10
N LEU A 83 3.80 5.99 -0.55
CA LEU A 83 4.98 6.83 -0.47
C LEU A 83 6.01 6.29 0.52
N GLY A 84 5.58 5.58 1.58
CA GLY A 84 6.47 4.84 2.46
C GLY A 84 7.35 3.87 1.67
N VAL A 85 6.75 3.08 0.78
CA VAL A 85 7.47 2.14 -0.10
C VAL A 85 8.43 2.85 -1.05
N LEU A 86 8.04 4.01 -1.61
CA LEU A 86 8.93 4.79 -2.48
C LEU A 86 10.13 5.39 -1.73
N VAL A 87 9.94 5.79 -0.47
CA VAL A 87 11.03 6.31 0.37
C VAL A 87 12.04 5.21 0.74
N GLU A 88 11.60 3.95 0.81
CA GLU A 88 12.51 2.80 0.92
C GLU A 88 13.35 2.58 -0.36
N GLY A 89 13.09 3.36 -1.42
CA GLY A 89 13.84 3.37 -2.67
C GLY A 89 13.26 2.45 -3.75
N HIS A 90 12.03 1.94 -3.57
CA HIS A 90 11.36 1.18 -4.62
C HIS A 90 10.97 2.08 -5.79
N THR A 91 10.97 1.49 -6.98
CA THR A 91 10.39 2.06 -8.19
C THR A 91 9.34 1.12 -8.73
N PHE A 92 8.38 1.66 -9.46
CA PHE A 92 7.37 0.85 -10.12
C PHE A 92 7.04 1.42 -11.48
N ASP A 93 6.53 0.56 -12.34
CA ASP A 93 5.95 0.92 -13.62
C ASP A 93 4.70 0.08 -13.85
N ILE A 94 3.69 0.68 -14.46
CA ILE A 94 2.44 -0.02 -14.79
C ILE A 94 2.02 0.30 -16.21
N GLU A 95 2.06 -0.73 -17.03
CA GLU A 95 1.69 -0.69 -18.44
C GLU A 95 0.26 -1.23 -18.58
N ILE A 96 -0.58 -0.49 -19.30
CA ILE A 96 -1.89 -0.95 -19.72
C ILE A 96 -1.96 -0.85 -21.24
N ALA A 97 -1.95 -2.00 -21.90
CA ALA A 97 -1.93 -2.10 -23.36
C ALA A 97 -3.21 -2.76 -23.86
N LYS A 98 -3.89 -2.13 -24.82
CA LYS A 98 -5.08 -2.72 -25.44
C LYS A 98 -4.69 -3.99 -26.19
N TRP A 99 -5.45 -5.07 -26.00
CA TRP A 99 -5.20 -6.31 -26.75
C TRP A 99 -5.36 -6.05 -28.25
N PRO A 100 -4.46 -6.57 -29.11
CA PRO A 100 -4.65 -6.53 -30.55
C PRO A 100 -5.95 -7.22 -30.95
N VAL A 101 -6.60 -6.69 -31.98
CA VAL A 101 -7.77 -7.32 -32.59
C VAL A 101 -7.36 -8.71 -33.09
N GLY A 102 -8.09 -9.75 -32.69
CA GLY A 102 -7.88 -11.12 -33.17
C GLY A 102 -7.17 -12.07 -32.21
N THR A 103 -6.59 -11.61 -31.09
CA THR A 103 -5.85 -12.45 -30.15
C THR A 103 -6.63 -12.66 -28.83
N PRO A 104 -7.07 -13.87 -28.47
CA PRO A 104 -7.78 -14.87 -29.27
C PRO A 104 -9.25 -14.42 -29.48
N ARG A 105 -9.54 -13.71 -30.58
CA ARG A 105 -10.82 -13.00 -30.85
C ARG A 105 -11.23 -11.95 -29.81
N ARG A 106 -10.28 -11.16 -29.29
CA ARG A 106 -10.60 -10.00 -28.46
C ARG A 106 -10.73 -8.74 -29.30
N ASN A 107 -11.50 -7.77 -28.78
CA ASN A 107 -11.70 -6.45 -29.34
C ASN A 107 -12.22 -6.45 -30.79
N GLN A 108 -12.99 -7.47 -31.16
CA GLN A 108 -13.64 -7.55 -32.47
C GLN A 108 -14.81 -6.56 -32.56
N PRO A 109 -15.18 -6.11 -33.78
CA PRO A 109 -16.40 -5.37 -33.98
C PRO A 109 -17.62 -6.15 -33.45
N GLY A 110 -18.33 -5.57 -32.48
CA GLY A 110 -19.48 -6.21 -31.82
C GLY A 110 -19.15 -6.95 -30.52
N ASP A 111 -17.89 -7.00 -30.10
CA ASP A 111 -17.55 -7.46 -28.74
C ASP A 111 -18.23 -6.56 -27.71
N LEU A 112 -18.74 -7.20 -26.65
CA LEU A 112 -19.41 -6.50 -25.55
C LEU A 112 -18.42 -5.77 -24.62
N GLU A 113 -17.12 -6.03 -24.79
CA GLU A 113 -16.07 -5.46 -23.94
C GLU A 113 -14.79 -5.13 -24.73
N ALA A 114 -14.11 -4.08 -24.30
CA ALA A 114 -12.73 -3.78 -24.66
C ALA A 114 -11.79 -4.39 -23.61
N SER A 115 -10.87 -5.25 -24.06
CA SER A 115 -9.89 -5.98 -23.27
C SER A 115 -8.50 -5.34 -23.36
N TYR A 116 -7.82 -5.26 -22.21
CA TYR A 116 -6.46 -4.73 -22.06
C TYR A 116 -5.59 -5.71 -21.27
N HIS A 117 -4.31 -5.78 -21.59
CA HIS A 117 -3.30 -6.41 -20.75
C HIS A 117 -2.78 -5.39 -19.75
N VAL A 118 -2.66 -5.80 -18.48
CA VAL A 118 -2.10 -4.98 -17.41
C VAL A 118 -0.88 -5.66 -16.82
N VAL A 119 0.22 -4.94 -16.73
CA VAL A 119 1.46 -5.42 -16.09
C VAL A 119 1.93 -4.36 -15.11
N LEU A 120 2.16 -4.76 -13.86
CA LEU A 120 2.81 -3.95 -12.85
C LEU A 120 4.19 -4.55 -12.58
N ASN A 121 5.25 -3.76 -12.77
CA ASN A 121 6.61 -4.11 -12.40
C ASN A 121 7.02 -3.28 -11.19
N VAL A 122 7.72 -3.91 -10.24
CA VAL A 122 8.24 -3.26 -9.03
C VAL A 122 9.67 -3.70 -8.80
N SER A 123 10.55 -2.72 -8.63
CA SER A 123 11.98 -2.91 -8.43
C SER A 123 12.44 -2.22 -7.16
N GLU A 124 13.50 -2.75 -6.58
CA GLU A 124 14.22 -2.18 -5.45
C GLU A 124 15.22 -1.10 -5.91
N ALA A 125 15.79 -0.36 -4.96
CA ALA A 125 16.75 0.70 -5.23
C ALA A 125 18.02 0.24 -6.00
N ASP A 126 18.40 -1.03 -5.86
CA ASP A 126 19.53 -1.63 -6.57
C ASP A 126 19.14 -2.27 -7.92
N GLY A 127 17.89 -2.07 -8.34
CA GLY A 127 17.34 -2.63 -9.57
C GLY A 127 16.91 -4.09 -9.47
N LYS A 128 17.05 -4.74 -8.31
CA LYS A 128 16.50 -6.09 -8.10
C LYS A 128 14.99 -6.06 -8.12
N LYS A 129 14.42 -7.21 -8.46
CA LYS A 129 12.98 -7.46 -8.44
C LYS A 129 12.45 -7.46 -7.00
N ALA A 130 11.48 -6.61 -6.70
CA ALA A 130 10.85 -6.60 -5.38
C ALA A 130 9.92 -7.81 -5.21
N GLN A 131 9.84 -8.38 -4.01
CA GLN A 131 8.93 -9.49 -3.71
C GLN A 131 7.78 -8.98 -2.84
N GLY A 132 6.55 -9.42 -3.13
CA GLY A 132 5.41 -9.14 -2.25
C GLY A 132 5.54 -9.94 -0.96
N LEU A 133 5.45 -9.28 0.20
CA LEU A 133 5.45 -9.95 1.51
C LEU A 133 4.09 -10.59 1.83
N THR A 134 3.01 -10.01 1.32
CA THR A 134 1.63 -10.50 1.50
C THR A 134 0.87 -10.37 0.19
N PRO A 135 -0.16 -11.20 -0.02
CA PRO A 135 -1.15 -10.91 -1.05
C PRO A 135 -1.79 -9.54 -0.84
N PHE A 136 -2.25 -8.94 -1.93
CA PHE A 136 -3.08 -7.73 -1.93
C PHE A 136 -4.45 -8.03 -2.55
N THR A 137 -5.43 -7.18 -2.28
CA THR A 137 -6.77 -7.29 -2.88
C THR A 137 -6.86 -6.41 -4.12
N LEU A 138 -7.26 -7.00 -5.25
CA LEU A 138 -7.54 -6.25 -6.48
C LEU A 138 -8.65 -5.23 -6.27
N PRO A 139 -8.55 -4.03 -6.87
CA PRO A 139 -9.57 -3.01 -6.73
C PRO A 139 -10.88 -3.42 -7.43
N VAL A 140 -12.00 -3.07 -6.79
CA VAL A 140 -13.35 -3.17 -7.33
C VAL A 140 -13.87 -1.76 -7.56
N PHE A 141 -14.49 -1.50 -8.71
CA PHE A 141 -14.81 -0.14 -9.16
C PHE A 141 -16.30 0.22 -9.06
N ALA A 142 -17.10 -0.65 -8.45
CA ALA A 142 -18.52 -0.50 -8.21
C ALA A 142 -18.91 -1.19 -6.90
N GLU A 143 -20.14 -0.97 -6.44
CA GLU A 143 -20.71 -1.62 -5.25
C GLU A 143 -21.45 -2.91 -5.62
N THR A 144 -21.99 -2.96 -6.83
CA THR A 144 -22.79 -4.09 -7.32
C THR A 144 -22.34 -4.52 -8.72
N MET A 145 -22.74 -5.73 -9.10
CA MET A 145 -22.49 -6.28 -10.44
C MET A 145 -23.21 -5.50 -11.54
N THR A 146 -24.36 -4.88 -11.27
CA THR A 146 -25.13 -4.13 -12.27
C THR A 146 -24.50 -2.78 -12.59
N ASP A 147 -23.75 -2.22 -11.65
CA ASP A 147 -23.14 -0.89 -11.75
C ASP A 147 -21.68 -0.92 -12.20
N GLU A 148 -21.04 -2.10 -12.15
CA GLU A 148 -19.68 -2.26 -12.64
C GLU A 148 -19.64 -1.97 -14.15
N LYS A 149 -18.76 -1.07 -14.59
CA LYS A 149 -18.58 -0.69 -16.01
C LYS A 149 -17.26 -1.19 -16.58
N PHE A 150 -16.32 -1.45 -15.69
CA PHE A 150 -15.01 -2.00 -16.00
C PHE A 150 -14.44 -2.67 -14.76
N ARG A 151 -13.52 -3.60 -14.99
CA ARG A 151 -12.86 -4.37 -13.94
C ARG A 151 -11.42 -4.68 -14.29
N VAL A 152 -10.66 -5.03 -13.27
CA VAL A 152 -9.34 -5.67 -13.40
C VAL A 152 -9.42 -7.08 -12.80
N ASP A 153 -8.73 -8.03 -13.42
CA ASP A 153 -8.58 -9.39 -12.92
C ASP A 153 -7.13 -9.86 -13.03
N SER A 154 -6.73 -10.73 -12.11
CA SER A 154 -5.38 -11.29 -12.06
C SER A 154 -5.27 -12.48 -13.00
N ALA A 155 -4.13 -12.60 -13.68
CA ALA A 155 -3.81 -13.85 -14.37
C ALA A 155 -3.67 -15.00 -13.33
N PRO A 156 -3.96 -16.25 -13.73
CA PRO A 156 -3.95 -17.39 -12.79
C PRO A 156 -2.63 -17.57 -12.02
N THR A 157 -1.50 -17.25 -12.64
CA THR A 157 -0.16 -17.40 -12.05
C THR A 157 0.12 -16.46 -10.88
N TYR A 158 -0.62 -15.36 -10.77
CA TYR A 158 -0.46 -14.37 -9.69
C TYR A 158 -1.61 -14.42 -8.68
N ARG A 159 -2.57 -15.33 -8.88
CA ARG A 159 -3.77 -15.43 -8.06
C ARG A 159 -3.48 -16.27 -6.82
N VAL A 160 -3.91 -15.78 -5.65
CA VAL A 160 -3.71 -16.47 -4.38
C VAL A 160 -4.98 -17.20 -4.00
N THR A 161 -4.97 -18.53 -4.11
CA THR A 161 -6.13 -19.40 -3.88
C THR A 161 -6.20 -19.98 -2.47
N GLU A 162 -5.12 -19.85 -1.69
CA GLU A 162 -5.06 -20.31 -0.31
C GLU A 162 -5.44 -19.19 0.68
N GLY A 163 -5.86 -19.57 1.88
CA GLY A 163 -6.22 -18.62 2.94
C GLY A 163 -7.66 -18.09 2.83
N LEU A 164 -7.87 -16.87 3.36
CA LEU A 164 -9.19 -16.24 3.42
C LEU A 164 -9.62 -15.74 2.03
N TYR A 165 -10.67 -16.36 1.50
CA TYR A 165 -11.17 -16.08 0.15
C TYR A 165 -11.86 -14.72 0.07
N VAL A 166 -11.56 -13.94 -0.97
CA VAL A 166 -12.20 -12.65 -1.26
C VAL A 166 -12.69 -12.69 -2.70
N SER A 167 -13.99 -12.64 -2.94
CA SER A 167 -14.53 -12.60 -4.30
C SER A 167 -15.18 -11.25 -4.61
N ARG A 168 -15.28 -10.98 -5.92
CA ARG A 168 -15.99 -9.81 -6.41
C ARG A 168 -17.44 -9.84 -5.93
N PHE A 169 -17.85 -8.78 -5.23
CA PHE A 169 -19.19 -8.64 -4.63
C PHE A 169 -19.62 -9.79 -3.70
N ARG A 170 -18.66 -10.56 -3.16
CA ARG A 170 -18.91 -11.77 -2.34
C ARG A 170 -19.79 -12.83 -3.03
N LYS A 171 -19.78 -12.84 -4.36
CA LYS A 171 -20.57 -13.75 -5.21
C LYS A 171 -19.75 -14.32 -6.37
N GLY A 172 -18.48 -13.92 -6.48
CA GLY A 172 -17.61 -14.33 -7.57
C GLY A 172 -17.05 -15.74 -7.37
N THR A 173 -16.77 -16.43 -8.46
CA THR A 173 -16.12 -17.76 -8.46
C THR A 173 -14.60 -17.69 -8.45
N GLN A 174 -14.04 -16.48 -8.51
CA GLN A 174 -12.62 -16.22 -8.55
C GLN A 174 -12.23 -15.24 -7.44
N THR A 175 -11.10 -15.54 -6.79
CA THR A 175 -10.53 -14.69 -5.75
C THR A 175 -9.89 -13.44 -6.35
N LEU A 176 -10.09 -12.32 -5.66
CA LEU A 176 -9.46 -11.03 -5.91
C LEU A 176 -8.11 -10.90 -5.20
N ARG A 177 -7.69 -11.89 -4.41
CA ARG A 177 -6.36 -11.91 -3.78
C ARG A 177 -5.31 -12.24 -4.84
N ALA A 178 -4.28 -11.41 -4.91
CA ALA A 178 -3.16 -11.58 -5.85
C ALA A 178 -1.82 -11.26 -5.16
N SER A 179 -0.73 -11.74 -5.73
CA SER A 179 0.62 -11.52 -5.21
C SER A 179 1.54 -10.88 -6.27
N ILE A 180 2.51 -10.09 -5.82
CA ILE A 180 3.67 -9.70 -6.62
C ILE A 180 4.73 -10.80 -6.48
N ALA A 181 5.09 -11.41 -7.59
CA ALA A 181 6.12 -12.45 -7.67
C ALA A 181 7.19 -12.02 -8.66
N ASP A 182 8.46 -12.10 -8.27
CA ASP A 182 9.61 -11.72 -9.09
C ASP A 182 9.51 -10.29 -9.65
N GLY A 183 9.12 -9.35 -8.78
CA GLY A 183 8.99 -7.94 -9.15
C GLY A 183 7.85 -7.67 -10.11
N ARG A 184 6.90 -8.60 -10.26
CA ARG A 184 5.85 -8.50 -11.26
C ARG A 184 4.50 -8.96 -10.74
N TRP A 185 3.47 -8.26 -11.19
CA TRP A 185 2.09 -8.75 -11.23
C TRP A 185 1.55 -8.58 -12.65
N GLY A 186 0.72 -9.52 -13.11
CA GLY A 186 0.14 -9.49 -14.44
C GLY A 186 -1.33 -9.90 -14.44
N GLY A 187 -2.11 -9.23 -15.28
CA GLY A 187 -3.54 -9.47 -15.39
C GLY A 187 -4.18 -8.83 -16.61
N GLU A 188 -5.48 -8.64 -16.53
CA GLU A 188 -6.31 -8.12 -17.60
C GLU A 188 -7.27 -7.08 -17.05
N ALA A 189 -7.60 -6.09 -17.88
CA ALA A 189 -8.69 -5.18 -17.63
C ALA A 189 -9.74 -5.30 -18.72
N PHE A 190 -11.00 -5.20 -18.33
CA PHE A 190 -12.16 -5.30 -19.21
C PHE A 190 -13.02 -4.06 -19.02
N ILE A 191 -13.36 -3.39 -20.11
CA ILE A 191 -14.25 -2.22 -20.13
C ILE A 191 -15.47 -2.58 -20.97
N TYR A 192 -16.64 -2.64 -20.35
CA TYR A 192 -17.88 -3.04 -21.02
C TYR A 192 -18.98 -1.98 -20.94
N GLY A 193 -18.81 -0.93 -20.12
CA GLY A 193 -19.67 0.26 -20.18
C GLY A 193 -19.56 0.99 -21.52
N THR A 194 -20.69 1.34 -22.11
CA THR A 194 -20.73 1.89 -23.48
C THR A 194 -20.00 3.24 -23.59
N GLU A 195 -20.18 4.14 -22.62
CA GLU A 195 -19.50 5.44 -22.61
C GLU A 195 -18.00 5.27 -22.38
N GLU A 196 -17.61 4.37 -21.47
CA GLU A 196 -16.21 4.06 -21.18
C GLU A 196 -15.50 3.35 -22.33
N GLN A 197 -16.22 2.63 -23.20
CA GLN A 197 -15.64 2.05 -24.42
C GLN A 197 -15.38 3.11 -25.50
N LEU A 198 -16.16 4.19 -25.53
CA LEU A 198 -15.97 5.31 -26.46
C LEU A 198 -14.76 6.18 -26.05
N ASP A 199 -14.59 6.40 -24.74
CA ASP A 199 -13.42 7.07 -24.15
C ASP A 199 -12.95 6.31 -22.90
N ASP A 200 -11.93 5.46 -23.09
CA ASP A 200 -11.37 4.60 -22.05
C ASP A 200 -10.36 5.32 -21.15
N SER A 201 -9.96 6.55 -21.48
CA SER A 201 -8.83 7.23 -20.85
C SER A 201 -8.99 7.39 -19.33
N ARG A 202 -10.21 7.73 -18.87
CA ARG A 202 -10.54 7.88 -17.44
C ARG A 202 -10.55 6.54 -16.72
N SER A 203 -11.12 5.51 -17.33
CA SER A 203 -11.19 4.16 -16.79
C SER A 203 -9.79 3.58 -16.63
N LEU A 204 -8.95 3.70 -17.66
CA LEU A 204 -7.55 3.26 -17.64
C LEU A 204 -6.73 4.01 -16.58
N LYS A 205 -6.92 5.33 -16.45
CA LYS A 205 -6.26 6.12 -15.38
C LYS A 205 -6.70 5.68 -13.98
N LYS A 206 -7.99 5.38 -13.79
CA LYS A 206 -8.52 4.89 -12.51
C LYS A 206 -8.02 3.49 -12.18
N ILE A 207 -7.95 2.60 -13.18
CA ILE A 207 -7.33 1.26 -13.05
C ILE A 207 -5.87 1.40 -12.64
N LYS A 208 -5.08 2.20 -13.38
CA LYS A 208 -3.67 2.46 -13.08
C LYS A 208 -3.48 2.93 -11.64
N SER A 209 -4.20 3.97 -11.24
CA SER A 209 -4.11 4.55 -9.89
C SER A 209 -4.47 3.54 -8.79
N SER A 210 -5.56 2.78 -9.00
CA SER A 210 -6.07 1.86 -7.97
C SER A 210 -5.21 0.60 -7.86
N MET A 211 -4.68 0.10 -8.96
CA MET A 211 -3.73 -1.02 -8.95
C MET A 211 -2.47 -0.68 -8.17
N VAL A 212 -1.89 0.50 -8.40
CA VAL A 212 -0.70 0.95 -7.64
C VAL A 212 -1.03 1.09 -6.14
N LYS A 213 -2.19 1.65 -5.80
CA LYS A 213 -2.65 1.78 -4.41
C LYS A 213 -2.82 0.44 -3.70
N SER A 214 -3.38 -0.55 -4.37
CA SER A 214 -3.58 -1.89 -3.80
C SER A 214 -2.26 -2.66 -3.70
N ALA A 215 -1.45 -2.66 -4.75
CA ALA A 215 -0.33 -3.58 -4.88
C ALA A 215 0.98 -3.05 -4.29
N LEU A 216 1.30 -1.76 -4.47
CA LEU A 216 2.59 -1.20 -4.06
C LEU A 216 2.87 -1.34 -2.56
N PRO A 217 1.91 -1.12 -1.63
CA PRO A 217 2.15 -1.34 -0.21
C PRO A 217 2.58 -2.76 0.15
N SER A 218 2.22 -3.76 -0.66
CA SER A 218 2.54 -5.18 -0.38
C SER A 218 4.03 -5.54 -0.48
N VAL A 219 4.85 -4.65 -1.07
CA VAL A 219 6.29 -4.87 -1.27
C VAL A 219 7.18 -4.11 -0.29
N SER A 220 6.62 -3.43 0.72
CA SER A 220 7.45 -2.75 1.73
C SER A 220 8.46 -3.75 2.31
N LYS A 221 9.71 -3.31 2.48
CA LYS A 221 10.78 -4.09 3.12
C LYS A 221 10.71 -4.02 4.65
N ARG A 222 9.78 -3.24 5.19
CA ARG A 222 9.68 -2.93 6.61
C ARG A 222 8.43 -3.54 7.21
N VAL A 223 7.29 -2.89 7.02
CA VAL A 223 6.01 -3.26 7.62
C VAL A 223 4.94 -3.17 6.55
N VAL A 224 4.29 -4.30 6.26
CA VAL A 224 3.08 -4.31 5.45
C VAL A 224 1.89 -4.48 6.37
N CYS A 225 0.92 -3.59 6.23
CA CYS A 225 -0.40 -3.71 6.83
C CYS A 225 -1.44 -3.81 5.72
N ASP A 226 -2.22 -4.88 5.74
CA ASP A 226 -3.29 -5.13 4.77
C ASP A 226 -4.64 -5.21 5.49
N VAL A 227 -5.69 -4.68 4.85
CA VAL A 227 -7.06 -4.70 5.38
C VAL A 227 -8.00 -5.11 4.24
N TYR A 228 -8.76 -6.19 4.43
CA TYR A 228 -9.64 -6.72 3.38
C TYR A 228 -10.89 -7.41 3.95
N HIS A 229 -11.85 -7.73 3.07
CA HIS A 229 -13.12 -8.34 3.47
C HIS A 229 -13.22 -9.78 2.93
N PRO A 230 -12.92 -10.80 3.74
CA PRO A 230 -13.18 -12.19 3.37
C PRO A 230 -14.67 -12.46 3.13
N ASP A 231 -15.00 -13.31 2.18
CA ASP A 231 -16.39 -13.59 1.79
C ASP A 231 -17.24 -14.13 2.93
N GLN A 232 -16.63 -14.87 3.85
CA GLN A 232 -17.30 -15.47 5.01
C GLN A 232 -17.46 -14.52 6.20
N TYR A 233 -16.87 -13.32 6.16
CA TYR A 233 -16.96 -12.38 7.27
C TYR A 233 -18.32 -11.68 7.31
N HIS A 234 -18.66 -11.19 8.50
CA HIS A 234 -19.82 -10.32 8.69
C HIS A 234 -19.65 -9.03 7.86
N PRO A 235 -20.72 -8.41 7.32
CA PRO A 235 -20.63 -7.14 6.57
C PRO A 235 -19.83 -6.02 7.26
N ASN A 236 -19.84 -6.00 8.60
CA ASN A 236 -19.14 -5.01 9.43
C ASN A 236 -17.80 -5.51 9.99
N ALA A 237 -17.26 -6.63 9.48
CA ALA A 237 -15.99 -7.20 9.91
C ALA A 237 -15.00 -7.25 8.73
N ARG A 238 -13.76 -6.85 8.98
CA ARG A 238 -12.66 -6.93 8.01
C ARG A 238 -11.50 -7.69 8.64
N ARG A 239 -10.74 -8.37 7.80
CA ARG A 239 -9.45 -8.93 8.17
C ARG A 239 -8.41 -7.83 8.17
N ILE A 240 -7.57 -7.77 9.18
CA ILE A 240 -6.34 -6.98 9.19
C ILE A 240 -5.15 -7.89 9.47
N GLU A 241 -4.09 -7.73 8.69
CA GLU A 241 -2.86 -8.51 8.79
C GLU A 241 -1.66 -7.57 8.74
N ILE A 242 -0.67 -7.85 9.59
CA ILE A 242 0.61 -7.16 9.61
C ILE A 242 1.71 -8.19 9.40
N VAL A 243 2.57 -7.91 8.42
CA VAL A 243 3.73 -8.74 8.09
C VAL A 243 4.99 -7.87 8.13
N LEU A 244 6.03 -8.37 8.80
CA LEU A 244 7.34 -7.72 8.85
C LEU A 244 8.25 -8.22 7.73
N GLY A 245 8.96 -7.29 7.10
CA GLY A 245 9.96 -7.62 6.10
C GLY A 245 11.22 -8.24 6.70
N ALA A 246 11.96 -8.96 5.87
CA ALA A 246 13.16 -9.70 6.27
C ALA A 246 14.18 -8.85 7.06
N GLN A 247 14.28 -7.58 6.73
CA GLN A 247 15.20 -6.63 7.36
C GLN A 247 14.82 -6.31 8.81
N VAL A 248 13.51 -6.26 9.09
CA VAL A 248 12.99 -6.08 10.44
C VAL A 248 13.13 -7.38 11.22
N LEU A 249 12.87 -8.52 10.59
CA LEU A 249 13.04 -9.83 11.21
C LEU A 249 14.49 -10.09 11.63
N GLU A 250 15.46 -9.76 10.76
CA GLU A 250 16.88 -9.86 11.07
C GLU A 250 17.25 -9.01 12.29
N PHE A 251 16.72 -7.78 12.38
CA PHE A 251 16.94 -6.90 13.52
C PHE A 251 16.34 -7.43 14.82
N LEU A 252 15.14 -8.03 14.76
CA LEU A 252 14.45 -8.57 15.94
C LEU A 252 15.03 -9.93 16.39
N GLY A 253 15.63 -10.68 15.47
CA GLY A 253 16.03 -12.07 15.70
C GLY A 253 14.81 -12.93 16.07
N SER A 254 14.84 -13.56 17.23
CA SER A 254 13.72 -14.33 17.80
C SER A 254 12.81 -13.53 18.73
N SER A 255 13.06 -12.23 18.89
CA SER A 255 12.31 -11.40 19.84
C SER A 255 10.95 -10.98 19.26
N PRO A 256 9.84 -11.12 20.00
CA PRO A 256 8.55 -10.60 19.56
C PRO A 256 8.55 -9.06 19.56
N LEU A 257 7.83 -8.46 18.61
CA LEU A 257 7.65 -7.02 18.55
C LEU A 257 6.30 -6.65 19.18
N HIS A 258 6.34 -5.84 20.24
CA HIS A 258 5.16 -5.30 20.89
C HIS A 258 4.83 -3.92 20.34
N PHE A 259 3.56 -3.65 20.08
CA PHE A 259 3.09 -2.34 19.62
C PHE A 259 1.74 -1.99 20.23
N GLN A 260 1.46 -0.69 20.35
CA GLN A 260 0.18 -0.19 20.86
C GLN A 260 -0.81 -0.09 19.71
N ILE A 261 -1.96 -0.76 19.82
CA ILE A 261 -3.05 -0.64 18.86
C ILE A 261 -3.66 0.76 19.05
N PRO A 262 -3.69 1.61 18.01
CA PRO A 262 -4.24 2.96 18.13
C PRO A 262 -5.72 2.93 18.50
N ALA A 263 -6.11 3.78 19.44
CA ALA A 263 -7.51 3.97 19.78
C ALA A 263 -8.26 4.64 18.61
N MET A 264 -9.33 4.00 18.15
CA MET A 264 -10.20 4.48 17.07
C MET A 264 -11.64 4.22 17.52
N ALA A 265 -12.39 5.28 17.83
CA ALA A 265 -13.65 5.19 18.58
C ALA A 265 -14.69 4.24 17.97
N GLU A 266 -14.75 4.18 16.65
CA GLU A 266 -15.72 3.38 15.90
C GLU A 266 -15.13 2.05 15.39
N ARG A 267 -13.96 1.64 15.89
CA ARG A 267 -13.28 0.41 15.48
C ARG A 267 -13.01 -0.48 16.68
N PHE A 268 -13.29 -1.77 16.52
CA PHE A 268 -13.07 -2.79 17.53
C PHE A 268 -12.27 -3.96 16.96
N PHE A 269 -11.19 -4.34 17.63
CA PHE A 269 -10.28 -5.41 17.19
C PHE A 269 -10.53 -6.70 17.95
N VAL A 270 -10.71 -7.81 17.22
CA VAL A 270 -10.82 -9.16 17.75
C VAL A 270 -9.63 -9.97 17.25
N MET A 271 -8.74 -10.32 18.16
CA MET A 271 -7.52 -11.09 17.88
C MET A 271 -7.83 -12.54 17.50
N ASP A 272 -7.07 -13.12 16.57
CA ASP A 272 -7.30 -14.51 16.09
C ASP A 272 -7.10 -15.60 17.14
N ASP A 273 -6.20 -15.34 18.10
CA ASP A 273 -5.52 -16.40 18.85
C ASP A 273 -5.32 -16.06 20.33
N GLY A 274 -5.96 -15.00 20.82
CA GLY A 274 -5.79 -14.54 22.20
C GLY A 274 -4.37 -14.06 22.52
N ARG A 275 -3.49 -13.79 21.53
CA ARG A 275 -2.12 -13.29 21.73
C ARG A 275 -2.05 -11.84 22.24
N SER A 276 -3.19 -11.24 22.55
CA SER A 276 -3.25 -10.15 23.50
C SER A 276 -4.43 -10.34 24.44
N ASN A 277 -4.12 -10.64 25.71
CA ASN A 277 -5.07 -10.58 26.82
C ASN A 277 -5.16 -9.16 27.40
N THR A 278 -4.41 -8.21 26.83
CA THR A 278 -4.34 -6.81 27.29
C THR A 278 -4.97 -5.92 26.23
N GLU A 279 -6.10 -5.33 26.57
CA GLU A 279 -6.80 -4.38 25.70
C GLU A 279 -5.83 -3.30 25.17
N GLY A 280 -5.80 -3.11 23.85
CA GLY A 280 -4.96 -2.09 23.21
C GLY A 280 -3.50 -2.47 22.90
N LEU A 281 -3.04 -3.69 23.22
CA LEU A 281 -1.68 -4.15 22.87
C LEU A 281 -1.70 -5.18 21.74
N GLY A 282 -0.79 -5.06 20.78
CA GLY A 282 -0.52 -6.07 19.75
C GLY A 282 0.87 -6.68 19.89
N VAL A 283 1.00 -7.97 19.57
CA VAL A 283 2.27 -8.72 19.64
C VAL A 283 2.52 -9.44 18.32
N ILE A 284 3.54 -9.02 17.59
CA ILE A 284 3.99 -9.66 16.35
C ILE A 284 5.00 -10.75 16.72
N VAL A 285 4.68 -11.99 16.34
CA VAL A 285 5.52 -13.19 16.57
C VAL A 285 5.90 -13.76 15.22
N ASP A 286 7.18 -14.10 15.06
CA ASP A 286 7.74 -14.63 13.79
C ASP A 286 7.37 -13.79 12.56
N GLY A 287 7.23 -12.47 12.74
CA GLY A 287 6.91 -11.53 11.67
C GLY A 287 5.44 -11.37 11.32
N PHE A 288 4.53 -12.04 12.01
CA PHE A 288 3.10 -12.01 11.69
C PHE A 288 2.23 -11.56 12.87
N TRP A 289 1.19 -10.78 12.55
CA TRP A 289 0.07 -10.47 13.44
C TRP A 289 -1.22 -10.37 12.61
N GLY A 290 -2.33 -10.88 13.15
CA GLY A 290 -3.62 -10.89 12.48
C GLY A 290 -4.78 -10.72 13.45
N ALA A 291 -5.81 -10.02 13.00
CA ALA A 291 -7.06 -9.80 13.73
C ALA A 291 -8.24 -9.58 12.79
N ALA A 292 -9.45 -9.59 13.34
CA ALA A 292 -10.61 -8.95 12.73
C ALA A 292 -10.77 -7.52 13.26
N VAL A 293 -10.99 -6.55 12.38
CA VAL A 293 -11.39 -5.19 12.73
C VAL A 293 -12.86 -4.99 12.37
N ASN A 294 -13.65 -4.55 13.34
CA ASN A 294 -15.10 -4.41 13.23
C ASN A 294 -15.51 -2.95 13.30
N SER A 295 -16.54 -2.61 12.54
CA SER A 295 -17.27 -1.33 12.59
C SER A 295 -18.18 -1.39 13.81
N ASN A 296 -17.81 -0.69 14.89
CA ASN A 296 -18.34 -0.83 16.25
C ASN A 296 -19.81 -0.37 16.36
N GLY A 297 -20.75 -1.13 15.78
CA GLY A 297 -22.18 -0.81 15.76
C GLY A 297 -22.60 0.25 14.74
N VAL A 298 -21.68 0.68 13.86
CA VAL A 298 -21.92 1.63 12.76
C VAL A 298 -21.70 0.90 11.44
N ASP A 299 -22.50 1.20 10.41
CA ASP A 299 -22.29 0.62 9.09
C ASP A 299 -20.94 1.11 8.49
N GLU A 300 -20.31 0.26 7.67
CA GLU A 300 -18.94 0.50 7.23
C GLU A 300 -18.78 1.77 6.38
N ASP A 301 -19.79 2.10 5.58
CA ASP A 301 -19.86 3.29 4.74
C ASP A 301 -20.12 4.58 5.54
N GLU A 302 -20.72 4.48 6.71
CA GLU A 302 -20.95 5.59 7.63
C GLU A 302 -19.82 5.80 8.66
N ASN A 303 -18.87 4.86 8.73
CA ASN A 303 -17.80 4.89 9.72
C ASN A 303 -16.85 6.09 9.51
N SER A 304 -16.67 6.90 10.55
CA SER A 304 -15.86 8.11 10.53
C SER A 304 -14.34 7.83 10.43
N THR A 305 -13.92 6.58 10.66
CA THR A 305 -12.53 6.14 10.51
C THR A 305 -12.41 5.15 9.34
N PRO A 306 -12.17 5.60 8.09
CA PRO A 306 -12.11 4.72 6.93
C PRO A 306 -11.04 3.62 7.06
N LEU A 307 -11.22 2.48 6.38
CA LEU A 307 -10.27 1.35 6.44
C LEU A 307 -8.84 1.73 6.03
N GLU A 308 -8.69 2.68 5.10
CA GLU A 308 -7.37 3.21 4.73
C GLU A 308 -6.67 3.93 5.89
N GLU A 309 -7.44 4.63 6.72
CA GLU A 309 -6.92 5.25 7.94
C GLU A 309 -6.53 4.18 8.96
N VAL A 310 -7.38 3.16 9.17
CA VAL A 310 -7.06 2.02 10.05
C VAL A 310 -5.75 1.36 9.62
N ARG A 311 -5.60 1.04 8.34
CA ARG A 311 -4.42 0.39 7.75
C ARG A 311 -3.15 1.20 8.04
N VAL A 312 -3.17 2.50 7.77
CA VAL A 312 -2.00 3.38 7.94
C VAL A 312 -1.69 3.63 9.41
N ARG A 313 -2.71 3.85 10.27
CA ARG A 313 -2.49 4.02 11.72
C ARG A 313 -1.85 2.79 12.35
N MET A 314 -2.27 1.59 11.95
CA MET A 314 -1.67 0.34 12.40
C MET A 314 -0.22 0.20 11.90
N GLN A 315 0.05 0.55 10.64
CA GLN A 315 1.42 0.60 10.11
C GLN A 315 2.30 1.59 10.90
N ILE A 316 1.81 2.80 11.16
CA ILE A 316 2.50 3.83 11.96
C ILE A 316 2.80 3.33 13.37
N ALA A 317 1.87 2.62 14.02
CA ALA A 317 2.07 2.09 15.35
C ALA A 317 3.24 1.10 15.42
N VAL A 318 3.33 0.20 14.45
CA VAL A 318 4.43 -0.78 14.37
C VAL A 318 5.76 -0.09 14.03
N GLU A 319 5.76 0.83 13.06
CA GLU A 319 6.96 1.62 12.72
C GLU A 319 7.45 2.48 13.91
N SER A 320 6.53 2.99 14.73
CA SER A 320 6.86 3.74 15.94
C SER A 320 7.55 2.86 16.97
N SER A 321 7.03 1.64 17.20
CA SER A 321 7.66 0.65 18.08
C SER A 321 9.05 0.25 17.57
N LEU A 322 9.23 0.06 16.26
CA LEU A 322 10.55 -0.20 15.66
C LEU A 322 11.52 0.97 15.87
N SER A 323 11.05 2.20 15.70
CA SER A 323 11.85 3.41 15.94
C SER A 323 12.32 3.48 17.39
N GLN A 324 11.43 3.20 18.36
CA GLN A 324 11.74 3.17 19.79
C GLN A 324 12.77 2.10 20.16
N LEU A 325 12.73 0.94 19.49
CA LEU A 325 13.74 -0.12 19.65
C LEU A 325 15.09 0.21 18.98
N GLY A 326 15.17 1.31 18.23
CA GLY A 326 16.40 1.75 17.58
C GLY A 326 16.62 1.17 16.19
N PHE A 327 15.61 0.57 15.55
CA PHE A 327 15.73 0.00 14.20
C PHE A 327 16.24 1.02 13.17
N ASN A 328 15.78 2.26 13.27
CA ASN A 328 16.21 3.33 12.36
C ASN A 328 17.70 3.68 12.50
N ARG A 329 18.29 3.46 13.69
CA ARG A 329 19.72 3.71 13.98
C ARG A 329 20.62 2.52 13.67
N HIS A 330 20.07 1.31 13.63
CA HIS A 330 20.81 0.08 13.33
C HIS A 330 21.31 0.01 11.87
N ARG A 331 20.94 0.97 11.01
CA ARG A 331 21.21 1.00 9.57
C ARG A 331 22.14 2.12 9.09
N SER A 332 22.99 2.63 9.98
CA SER A 332 24.10 3.54 9.62
C SER A 332 25.32 2.76 9.12
#